data_AF-A0A2V7NQT7-F1
#
_entry.id   AF-A0A2V7NQT7-F1
#
_cell.length_a   1.000
_cell.length_b   1.000
_cell.length_c   1.000
_cell.angle_alpha   90.00
_cell.angle_beta   90.00
_cell.angle_gamma   90.00
#
_symmetry.space_group_name_H-M   'P 1'
#
loop_
_entity.id
_entity.type
_entity.pdbx_description
1 polymer ?
#
loop_
_entity_poly.entity_id
_entity_poly.type
_entity_poly.pdbx_seq_one_letter_code
_entity_poly.pdbx_strand_id
1 'polypeptide(L)'
;TANLGAASACLGFPLCNGQFIPEGNYLQHIHWIHRLLGFTLLGYTVWWAIRTRSRGAWGVVALVALQIGVAAALVLFGLPRPLQALHVAVGAGVWAGLVLAVL
;
A
#
# COMPACT_ATOMS: atom_id res chain seq x y z
N THR A 1 -5.16 9.49 2.38
CA THR A 1 -6.36 8.82 2.94
C THR A 1 -6.68 9.27 4.35
N ALA A 2 -5.70 9.44 5.24
CA ALA A 2 -5.94 9.84 6.64
C ALA A 2 -6.55 11.24 6.82
N ASN A 3 -6.08 12.26 6.09
CA ASN A 3 -6.52 13.66 6.28
C ASN A 3 -8.02 13.91 6.00
N LEU A 4 -8.68 13.03 5.24
CA LEU A 4 -10.10 13.14 4.90
C LEU A 4 -10.98 12.16 5.70
N GLY A 5 -10.40 11.39 6.64
CA GLY A 5 -11.12 10.31 7.33
C GLY A 5 -11.43 9.09 6.46
N ALA A 6 -10.92 9.03 5.22
CA ALA A 6 -11.20 7.93 4.29
C ALA A 6 -10.62 6.58 4.74
N ALA A 7 -9.65 6.58 5.66
CA ALA A 7 -8.97 5.38 6.12
C ALA A 7 -9.91 4.39 6.86
N SER A 8 -10.99 4.87 7.48
CA SER A 8 -12.02 4.03 8.13
C SER A 8 -13.22 3.70 7.23
N ALA A 9 -13.27 4.22 6.00
CA ALA A 9 -14.43 4.09 5.11
C ALA A 9 -14.63 2.68 4.53
N CYS A 10 -13.55 1.89 4.45
CA CYS A 10 -13.57 0.50 4.02
C CYS A 10 -13.04 -0.38 5.15
N LEU A 11 -13.90 -1.20 5.72
CA LEU A 11 -13.53 -2.22 6.71
C LEU A 11 -13.29 -3.54 5.96
N GLY A 12 -12.17 -4.19 6.27
CA GLY A 12 -11.74 -5.44 5.63
C GLY A 12 -10.69 -5.26 4.53
N PHE A 13 -10.01 -6.36 4.21
CA PHE A 13 -8.98 -6.49 3.18
C PHE A 13 -9.10 -7.91 2.58
N PRO A 14 -9.00 -8.10 1.25
CA PRO A 14 -8.67 -7.11 0.21
C PRO A 14 -9.87 -6.27 -0.25
N LEU A 15 -11.09 -6.76 -0.05
CA LEU A 15 -12.34 -6.10 -0.46
C LEU A 15 -12.66 -4.89 0.42
N CYS A 16 -13.39 -3.91 -0.14
CA CYS A 16 -13.94 -2.78 0.62
C CYS A 16 -15.38 -3.11 1.02
N ASN A 17 -15.63 -3.41 2.31
CA ASN A 17 -16.97 -3.76 2.81
C ASN A 17 -17.65 -4.90 2.01
N GLY A 18 -16.87 -5.88 1.55
CA GLY A 18 -17.37 -7.01 0.73
C GLY A 18 -17.55 -6.71 -0.76
N GLN A 19 -17.36 -5.47 -1.21
CA GLN A 19 -17.44 -5.10 -2.63
C GLN A 19 -16.04 -4.95 -3.25
N PHE A 20 -15.92 -5.35 -4.53
CA PHE A 20 -14.69 -5.17 -5.31
C PHE A 20 -14.58 -3.76 -5.89
N ILE A 21 -15.68 -3.20 -6.40
CA ILE A 21 -15.82 -1.80 -6.76
C ILE A 21 -16.83 -1.22 -5.77
N PRO A 22 -16.46 -0.24 -4.93
CA PRO A 22 -17.41 0.36 -3.99
C PRO A 22 -18.48 1.11 -4.76
N GLU A 23 -19.75 0.85 -4.45
CA GLU A 23 -20.89 1.62 -4.98
C GLU A 23 -21.25 2.83 -4.08
N GLY A 24 -20.52 3.02 -2.99
CA GLY A 24 -20.85 4.01 -1.97
C GLY A 24 -20.12 5.35 -2.09
N ASN A 25 -19.84 5.98 -0.94
CA ASN A 25 -19.53 7.41 -0.85
C ASN A 25 -18.11 7.76 -1.37
N TYR A 26 -17.86 9.04 -1.69
CA TYR A 26 -16.57 9.53 -2.24
C TYR A 26 -15.34 9.10 -1.41
N LEU A 27 -15.50 9.02 -0.08
CA LEU A 27 -14.45 8.54 0.84
C LEU A 27 -14.04 7.09 0.58
N GLN A 28 -15.00 6.22 0.24
CA GLN A 28 -14.73 4.83 -0.11
C GLN A 28 -13.99 4.74 -1.44
N HIS A 29 -14.37 5.55 -2.43
CA HIS A 29 -13.63 5.64 -3.69
C HIS A 29 -12.18 6.09 -3.48
N ILE A 30 -11.93 7.11 -2.65
CA ILE A 30 -10.56 7.54 -2.33
C ILE A 30 -9.75 6.41 -1.70
N HIS A 31 -10.33 5.69 -0.73
CA HIS A 31 -9.63 4.58 -0.08
C HIS A 31 -9.40 3.41 -1.05
N TRP A 32 -10.37 3.11 -1.91
CA TRP A 32 -10.27 2.09 -2.94
C TRP A 32 -9.20 2.41 -3.99
N ILE A 33 -9.18 3.63 -4.53
CA ILE A 33 -8.14 4.10 -5.46
C ILE A 33 -6.76 3.97 -4.81
N HIS A 34 -6.63 4.34 -3.53
CA HIS A 34 -5.37 4.18 -2.82
C HIS A 34 -4.91 2.71 -2.74
N ARG A 35 -5.82 1.76 -2.50
CA ARG A 35 -5.50 0.32 -2.54
C ARG A 35 -5.08 -0.13 -3.94
N LEU A 36 -5.80 0.31 -4.97
CA LEU A 36 -5.49 0.01 -6.36
C LEU A 36 -4.09 0.50 -6.73
N LEU A 37 -3.74 1.73 -6.35
CA LEU A 37 -2.39 2.29 -6.56
C LEU A 37 -1.30 1.50 -5.83
N GLY A 38 -1.58 0.99 -4.63
CA GLY A 38 -0.65 0.11 -3.92
C GLY A 38 -0.38 -1.20 -4.68
N PHE A 39 -1.43 -1.84 -5.19
CA PHE A 39 -1.29 -3.08 -5.98
C PHE A 39 -0.64 -2.85 -7.34
N THR A 40 -0.95 -1.74 -8.03
CA THR A 40 -0.28 -1.41 -9.30
C THR A 40 1.21 -1.12 -9.09
N LEU A 41 1.57 -0.45 -7.99
CA LEU A 41 2.97 -0.25 -7.62
C LEU A 41 3.69 -1.58 -7.41
N LEU A 42 3.10 -2.54 -6.69
CA LEU A 42 3.67 -3.88 -6.52
C LEU A 42 3.86 -4.59 -7.87
N GLY A 43 2.85 -4.57 -8.74
CA GLY A 43 2.95 -5.16 -10.07
C GLY A 43 4.07 -4.53 -10.90
N TYR A 44 4.20 -3.20 -10.86
CA TYR A 44 5.25 -2.47 -11.56
C TYR A 44 6.65 -2.82 -11.02
N THR A 45 6.85 -2.83 -9.71
CA THR A 45 8.17 -3.15 -9.12
C THR A 45 8.57 -4.59 -9.37
N VAL A 46 7.62 -5.55 -9.37
CA VAL A 46 7.87 -6.94 -9.76
C VAL A 46 8.29 -7.03 -11.22
N TRP A 47 7.55 -6.39 -12.14
CA TRP A 47 7.91 -6.36 -13.55
C TRP A 47 9.30 -5.75 -13.77
N TRP A 48 9.60 -4.65 -13.09
CA TRP A 48 10.90 -4.00 -13.13
C TRP A 48 12.02 -4.89 -12.57
N ALA A 49 11.80 -5.58 -11.45
CA ALA A 49 12.76 -6.51 -10.88
C ALA A 49 13.04 -7.72 -11.77
N ILE A 50 12.02 -8.23 -12.48
CA ILE A 50 12.18 -9.31 -13.47
C ILE A 50 12.99 -8.83 -14.67
N ARG A 51 12.72 -7.61 -15.17
CA ARG A 51 13.42 -7.01 -16.32
C ARG A 51 14.89 -6.69 -16.02
N THR A 52 15.18 -6.14 -14.84
CA THR A 52 16.54 -5.72 -14.46
C THR A 52 17.35 -6.83 -13.83
N ARG A 53 16.70 -7.87 -13.27
CA ARG A 53 17.31 -8.94 -12.47
C ARG A 53 18.24 -8.45 -11.35
N SER A 54 18.05 -7.21 -10.90
CA SER A 54 18.84 -6.60 -9.84
C SER A 54 18.36 -7.06 -8.47
N ARG A 55 19.30 -7.37 -7.56
CA ARG A 55 18.99 -7.65 -6.15
C ARG A 55 18.36 -6.44 -5.45
N GLY A 56 18.74 -5.22 -5.84
CA GLY A 56 18.16 -3.99 -5.32
C GLY A 56 16.67 -3.85 -5.68
N ALA A 57 16.31 -4.19 -6.92
CA ALA A 57 14.93 -4.16 -7.37
C ALA A 57 14.04 -5.17 -6.62
N TRP A 58 14.54 -6.38 -6.36
CA TRP A 58 13.86 -7.34 -5.49
C TRP A 58 13.74 -6.87 -4.03
N GLY A 59 14.73 -6.12 -3.53
CA GLY A 59 14.63 -5.44 -2.24
C GLY A 59 13.47 -4.45 -2.19
N VAL A 60 13.29 -3.64 -3.24
CA VAL A 60 12.14 -2.74 -3.36
C VAL A 60 10.82 -3.50 -3.40
N VAL A 61 10.73 -4.61 -4.15
CA VAL A 61 9.54 -5.47 -4.17
C VAL A 61 9.18 -5.95 -2.76
N ALA A 62 10.17 -6.39 -1.99
CA ALA A 62 9.95 -6.84 -0.61
C ALA A 62 9.43 -5.70 0.29
N LEU A 63 9.98 -4.49 0.14
CA LEU A 63 9.51 -3.32 0.89
C LEU A 63 8.07 -2.92 0.52
N VAL A 64 7.70 -2.98 -0.77
CA VAL A 64 6.32 -2.70 -1.21
C VAL A 64 5.35 -3.77 -0.69
N ALA A 65 5.74 -5.04 -0.72
CA ALA A 65 4.93 -6.12 -0.15
C ALA A 65 4.73 -5.93 1.36
N LEU A 66 5.78 -5.54 2.08
CA LEU A 66 5.70 -5.18 3.50
C LEU A 66 4.76 -4.00 3.74
N GLN A 67 4.85 -2.95 2.91
CA GLN A 67 3.97 -1.77 2.99
C GLN A 67 2.49 -2.13 2.89
N ILE A 68 2.15 -3.02 1.95
CA ILE A 68 0.78 -3.53 1.75
C ILE A 68 0.35 -4.39 2.94
N GLY A 69 1.24 -5.25 3.46
CA GLY A 69 0.97 -6.07 4.64
C GLY A 69 0.67 -5.22 5.88
N VAL A 70 1.46 -4.17 6.14
CA VAL A 70 1.21 -3.23 7.23
C VAL A 70 -0.10 -2.46 7.01
N ALA A 71 -0.42 -2.08 5.77
CA ALA A 71 -1.69 -1.43 5.44
C ALA A 71 -2.90 -2.34 5.70
N ALA A 72 -2.79 -3.64 5.37
CA ALA A 72 -3.82 -4.62 5.66
C ALA A 72 -4.01 -4.79 7.18
N ALA A 73 -2.91 -4.91 7.93
CA ALA A 73 -2.93 -4.96 9.39
C ALA A 73 -3.60 -3.71 9.99
N LEU A 74 -3.28 -2.52 9.48
CA LEU A 74 -3.91 -1.26 9.89
C LEU A 74 -5.44 -1.31 9.82
N VAL A 75 -5.98 -1.78 8.70
CA VAL A 75 -7.43 -1.86 8.49
C VAL A 75 -8.05 -2.94 9.38
N LEU A 76 -7.40 -4.10 9.50
CA LEU A 76 -7.92 -5.23 10.28
C LEU A 76 -7.88 -4.98 11.80
N PHE A 77 -6.91 -4.22 12.30
CA PHE A 77 -6.76 -3.91 13.72
C PHE A 77 -7.41 -2.57 14.14
N GLY A 78 -8.15 -1.90 13.25
CA GLY A 78 -8.88 -0.67 13.61
C GLY A 78 -8.00 0.56 13.77
N LEU A 79 -6.96 0.69 12.93
CA LEU A 79 -6.08 1.85 12.82
C LEU A 79 -5.33 2.25 14.11
N PRO A 80 -4.64 1.34 14.82
CA PRO A 80 -3.86 1.71 15.99
C PRO A 80 -2.68 2.60 15.61
N ARG A 81 -2.39 3.63 16.41
CA ARG A 81 -1.33 4.64 16.13
C ARG A 81 0.05 4.03 15.80
N PRO A 82 0.52 2.96 16.48
CA PRO A 82 1.80 2.35 16.14
C PRO A 82 1.85 1.79 14.72
N LEU A 83 0.77 1.15 14.24
CA LEU A 83 0.73 0.64 12.87
C LEU A 83 0.64 1.78 11.85
N GLN A 84 0.05 2.93 12.21
CA GLN A 84 0.02 4.10 11.34
C GLN A 84 1.43 4.65 11.14
N ALA A 85 2.19 4.79 12.24
CA ALA A 85 3.59 5.20 12.19
C ALA A 85 4.45 4.20 11.40
N LEU A 86 4.24 2.90 11.62
CA LEU A 86 4.95 1.85 10.90
C LEU A 86 4.67 1.90 9.39
N HIS A 87 3.41 2.11 9.00
CA HIS A 87 3.03 2.25 7.59
C HIS A 87 3.71 3.45 6.92
N VAL A 88 3.82 4.58 7.62
CA VAL A 88 4.54 5.75 7.09
C VAL A 88 6.04 5.46 6.99
N ALA A 89 6.63 4.83 8.01
CA ALA A 89 8.06 4.49 8.03
C ALA A 89 8.44 3.51 6.91
N VAL A 90 7.67 2.45 6.71
CA VAL A 90 7.89 1.50 5.60
C VAL A 90 7.66 2.19 4.25
N GLY A 91 6.68 3.08 4.13
CA GLY A 91 6.46 3.89 2.94
C GLY A 91 7.65 4.79 2.59
N ALA A 92 8.27 5.42 3.58
CA ALA A 92 9.51 6.18 3.39
C ALA A 92 10.68 5.26 2.97
N GLY A 93 10.76 4.05 3.53
CA GLY A 93 11.71 3.03 3.12
C GLY A 93 11.54 2.60 1.65
N VAL A 94 10.31 2.43 1.17
CA VAL A 94 10.01 2.16 -0.25
C VAL A 94 10.54 3.29 -1.13
N TRP A 95 10.29 4.54 -0.77
CA TRP A 95 10.79 5.70 -1.52
C TRP A 95 12.32 5.74 -1.57
N ALA A 96 12.98 5.58 -0.42
CA ALA A 96 14.43 5.54 -0.35
C ALA A 96 15.02 4.38 -1.16
N GLY A 97 14.42 3.19 -1.05
CA GLY A 97 14.82 2.01 -1.82
C GLY A 97 14.70 2.23 -3.32
N LEU A 98 13.62 2.86 -3.79
CA LEU A 98 13.45 3.22 -5.21
C LEU A 98 14.54 4.18 -5.70
N VAL A 99 14.83 5.24 -4.93
CA VAL A 99 15.88 6.20 -5.27
C VAL A 99 17.24 5.51 -5.35
N LEU A 100 17.61 4.73 -4.33
CA LEU A 100 18.90 4.07 -4.25
C LEU A 100 19.08 2.95 -5.28
N ALA A 101 18.00 2.27 -5.69
CA ALA A 101 18.08 1.18 -6.65
C ALA A 101 18.03 1.65 -8.12
N VAL A 102 17.77 2.93 -8.37
CA VAL A 102 17.80 3.56 -9.70
C VAL A 102 19.12 4.32 -9.96
N LEU A 103 19.81 4.75 -8.91
CA LEU A 103 21.17 5.31 -8.96
C LEU A 103 22.21 4.24 -9.30
#